data_AF-A0A1Y6CR01-F1
#
_entry.id   AF-A0A1Y6CR01-F1
#
_cell.length_a   1.000
_cell.length_b   1.000
_cell.length_c   1.000
_cell.angle_alpha   90.00
_cell.angle_beta   90.00
_cell.angle_gamma   90.00
#
_symmetry.space_group_name_H-M   'P 1'
#
loop_
_entity.id
_entity.type
_entity.pdbx_description
1 polymer ?
#
loop_
_entity_poly.entity_id
_entity_poly.type
_entity_poly.pdbx_seq_one_letter_code
_entity_poly.pdbx_strand_id
1 'polypeptide(L)'
;MSKQEDSDSQPTPFDPAYTQLFSYPKMVRDLLVNFVKQPWVNDIDWDSLHTLSPKFVTKKLRKRESDIIWTAKWQDKDLYIILFLEFQSSVD
;
A
#
# COMPACT_ATOMS: atom_id res chain seq x y z
N MET A 1 10.18 -0.97 -43.68
CA MET A 1 8.79 -0.66 -43.30
C MET A 1 8.22 -1.91 -42.66
N SER A 2 8.13 -1.95 -41.33
CA SER A 2 7.16 -2.75 -40.57
C SER A 2 7.20 -2.20 -39.15
N LYS A 3 6.11 -1.54 -38.79
CA LYS A 3 5.92 -0.72 -37.61
C LYS A 3 5.54 -1.64 -36.45
N GLN A 4 6.16 -1.41 -35.29
CA GLN A 4 5.71 -1.91 -33.99
C GLN A 4 4.22 -1.64 -33.80
N GLU A 5 3.49 -2.67 -33.37
CA GLU A 5 2.24 -2.48 -32.64
C GLU A 5 2.54 -2.87 -31.19
N ASP A 6 2.90 -1.85 -30.41
CA ASP A 6 2.82 -1.88 -28.96
C ASP A 6 1.37 -2.21 -28.59
N SER A 7 1.14 -3.34 -27.92
CA SER A 7 -0.15 -3.62 -27.29
C SER A 7 -0.27 -2.71 -26.06
N ASP A 8 -0.81 -1.53 -26.32
CA ASP A 8 -1.15 -0.49 -25.36
C ASP A 8 -2.01 -1.09 -24.24
N SER A 9 -1.38 -1.37 -23.10
CA SER A 9 -2.05 -1.87 -21.91
C SER A 9 -2.87 -0.72 -21.34
N GLN A 10 -4.14 -0.67 -21.72
CA GLN A 10 -5.08 0.34 -21.23
C GLN A 10 -5.04 0.37 -19.70
N PRO A 11 -4.88 1.54 -19.06
CA PRO A 11 -4.84 1.62 -17.61
C PRO A 11 -6.19 1.13 -17.07
N THR A 12 -6.15 0.05 -16.30
CA THR A 12 -7.38 -0.54 -15.77
C THR A 12 -8.03 0.44 -14.79
N PRO A 13 -9.35 0.70 -14.88
CA PRO A 13 -10.04 1.74 -14.09
C PRO A 13 -10.03 1.54 -12.56
N PHE A 14 -9.39 0.49 -12.04
CA PHE A 14 -9.36 0.13 -10.63
C PHE A 14 -8.17 0.71 -9.84
N ASP A 15 -7.13 1.20 -10.52
CA ASP A 15 -5.89 1.68 -9.87
C ASP A 15 -6.09 2.88 -8.90
N PRO A 16 -6.92 3.89 -9.21
CA PRO A 16 -7.07 5.05 -8.33
C PRO A 16 -7.94 4.78 -7.10
N ALA A 17 -8.98 3.95 -7.23
CA ALA A 17 -10.00 3.78 -6.20
C ALA A 17 -9.45 3.11 -4.94
N TYR A 18 -8.63 2.06 -5.10
CA TYR A 18 -8.00 1.38 -3.98
C TYR A 18 -6.87 2.20 -3.36
N THR A 19 -6.04 2.85 -4.18
CA THR A 19 -5.01 3.76 -3.69
C THR A 19 -5.63 4.89 -2.87
N GLN A 20 -6.75 5.44 -3.34
CA GLN A 20 -7.52 6.44 -2.62
C GLN A 20 -8.14 5.88 -1.34
N LEU A 21 -8.76 4.70 -1.39
CA LEU A 21 -9.34 4.07 -0.20
C LEU A 21 -8.30 3.86 0.91
N PHE A 22 -7.12 3.37 0.55
CA PHE A 22 -6.02 3.12 1.49
C PHE A 22 -5.11 4.34 1.73
N SER A 23 -5.51 5.53 1.25
CA SER A 23 -4.91 6.80 1.68
C SER A 23 -5.47 7.28 3.03
N TYR A 24 -6.58 6.71 3.49
CA TYR A 24 -7.20 7.05 4.76
C TYR A 24 -6.67 6.15 5.89
N PRO A 25 -6.12 6.71 6.99
CA PRO A 25 -5.58 5.93 8.11
C PRO A 25 -6.60 4.96 8.71
N LYS A 26 -7.87 5.38 8.78
CA LYS A 26 -8.98 4.56 9.29
C LYS A 26 -9.13 3.26 8.49
N MET A 27 -8.98 3.29 7.16
CA MET A 27 -9.12 2.10 6.34
C MET A 27 -8.00 1.08 6.60
N VAL A 28 -6.78 1.55 6.83
CA VAL A 28 -5.63 0.70 7.17
C VAL A 28 -5.79 0.09 8.56
N ARG A 29 -6.23 0.91 9.54
CA ARG A 29 -6.58 0.42 10.88
C ARG A 29 -7.66 -0.66 10.82
N ASP A 30 -8.77 -0.37 10.16
CA ASP A 30 -9.91 -1.28 10.10
C ASP A 30 -9.52 -2.58 9.38
N LEU A 31 -8.69 -2.52 8.34
CA LEU A 31 -8.13 -3.70 7.68
C LEU A 31 -7.34 -4.57 8.68
N LEU A 32 -6.38 -3.99 9.40
CA LEU A 32 -5.55 -4.74 10.34
C LEU A 32 -6.37 -5.29 11.51
N VAL A 33 -7.21 -4.48 12.15
CA VAL A 33 -8.05 -4.89 13.29
C VAL A 33 -9.02 -6.01 12.90
N ASN A 34 -9.63 -5.94 11.71
CA ASN A 34 -10.64 -6.91 11.32
C ASN A 34 -10.05 -8.20 10.75
N PHE A 35 -8.88 -8.16 10.11
CA PHE A 35 -8.33 -9.32 9.40
C PHE A 35 -7.09 -9.94 10.05
N VAL A 36 -6.31 -9.19 10.83
CA VAL A 36 -5.12 -9.72 11.51
C VAL A 36 -5.46 -10.11 12.94
N LYS A 37 -5.62 -11.42 13.18
CA LYS A 37 -6.00 -11.99 14.50
C LYS A 37 -4.80 -12.21 15.43
N GLN A 38 -3.90 -11.23 15.47
CA GLN A 38 -2.71 -11.29 16.29
C GLN A 38 -2.80 -10.26 17.43
N PRO A 39 -2.45 -10.62 18.69
CA PRO A 39 -2.62 -9.73 19.83
C PRO A 39 -1.92 -8.38 19.69
N TRP A 40 -0.76 -8.35 19.01
CA TRP A 40 0.05 -7.14 18.81
C TRP A 40 -0.68 -6.02 18.06
N VAL A 41 -1.73 -6.33 17.31
CA VAL A 41 -2.54 -5.33 16.59
C VAL A 41 -3.26 -4.40 17.56
N ASN A 42 -3.60 -4.89 18.75
CA ASN A 42 -4.25 -4.09 19.80
C ASN A 42 -3.27 -3.11 20.48
N ASP A 43 -1.96 -3.33 20.33
CA ASP A 43 -0.90 -2.54 20.97
C ASP A 43 -0.36 -1.43 20.06
N ILE A 44 -0.94 -1.27 18.86
CA ILE A 44 -0.54 -0.22 17.91
C ILE A 44 -1.14 1.11 18.36
N ASP A 45 -0.32 2.14 18.42
CA ASP A 45 -0.78 3.52 18.56
C ASP A 45 -1.30 4.01 17.20
N TRP A 46 -2.62 3.88 17.00
CA TRP A 46 -3.27 4.26 15.75
C TRP A 46 -3.28 5.77 15.49
N ASP A 47 -3.09 6.62 16.50
CA ASP A 47 -3.04 8.07 16.33
C ASP A 47 -1.70 8.52 15.73
N SER A 48 -0.66 7.69 15.87
CA SER A 48 0.65 7.89 15.24
C SER A 48 0.71 7.44 13.77
N LEU A 49 -0.34 6.81 13.25
CA LEU A 49 -0.38 6.20 11.92
C LEU A 49 -0.33 7.26 10.81
N HIS A 50 0.73 7.24 10.00
CA HIS A 50 0.90 8.14 8.85
C HIS A 50 1.66 7.49 7.69
N THR A 51 1.47 8.02 6.48
CA THR A 51 2.20 7.56 5.30
C THR A 51 3.63 8.09 5.28
N LEU A 52 4.59 7.28 4.84
CA LEU A 52 5.96 7.75 4.60
C LEU A 52 6.09 8.45 3.25
N SER A 53 6.87 9.55 3.24
CA SER A 53 7.21 10.26 2.00
C SER A 53 8.01 9.34 1.06
N PRO A 54 7.82 9.42 -0.28
CA PRO A 54 8.57 8.64 -1.26
C PRO A 54 10.10 8.74 -1.11
N LYS A 55 10.62 9.84 -0.55
CA LYS A 55 12.06 10.05 -0.32
C LYS A 55 12.64 9.14 0.77
N PHE A 56 11.82 8.62 1.69
CA PHE A 56 12.26 7.71 2.74
C PHE A 56 12.32 6.25 2.28
N VAL A 57 11.56 5.91 1.24
CA VAL A 57 11.34 4.55 0.76
C VAL A 57 12.53 4.03 -0.07
N THR A 58 13.28 4.94 -0.70
CA THR A 58 14.34 4.65 -1.69
C THR A 58 15.58 3.92 -1.17
N LYS A 59 15.82 3.78 0.15
CA LYS A 59 17.04 3.10 0.66
C LYS A 59 16.93 1.60 0.87
N LYS A 60 15.74 1.04 1.06
CA LYS A 60 15.59 -0.41 1.38
C LYS A 60 14.37 -1.09 0.73
N LEU A 61 13.43 -0.33 0.19
CA LEU A 61 12.18 -0.85 -0.34
C LEU A 61 12.03 -0.33 -1.77
N ARG A 62 12.30 -1.17 -2.77
CA ARG A 62 12.02 -0.82 -4.17
C ARG A 62 10.49 -0.75 -4.32
N LYS A 63 9.97 0.46 -4.47
CA LYS A 63 8.55 0.75 -4.71
C LYS A 63 8.11 0.07 -6.02
N ARG A 64 7.07 -0.75 -6.00
CA ARG A 64 6.20 -0.96 -7.17
C ARG A 64 5.20 0.19 -7.23
N GLU A 65 4.75 0.57 -8.42
CA GLU A 65 4.06 1.86 -8.66
C GLU A 65 2.85 2.10 -7.74
N SER A 66 2.20 1.03 -7.27
CA SER A 66 0.98 1.04 -6.45
C SER A 66 1.20 0.79 -4.94
N ASP A 67 2.43 0.65 -4.45
CA ASP A 67 2.68 0.37 -3.04
C ASP A 67 2.47 1.62 -2.15
N ILE A 68 1.69 1.47 -1.07
CA ILE A 68 1.55 2.47 -0.01
C ILE A 68 2.25 1.97 1.25
N ILE A 69 3.11 2.82 1.82
CA ILE A 69 3.83 2.51 3.04
C ILE A 69 3.34 3.43 4.16
N TRP A 70 2.90 2.78 5.23
CA TRP A 70 2.46 3.40 6.47
C TRP A 70 3.47 3.10 7.57
N THR A 71 3.59 4.04 8.51
CA THR A 71 4.32 3.85 9.76
C THR A 71 3.43 4.21 10.94
N ALA A 72 3.59 3.48 12.05
CA ALA A 72 2.94 3.75 13.33
C ALA A 72 3.88 3.35 14.47
N LYS A 73 3.64 3.87 15.67
CA LYS A 73 4.30 3.44 16.89
C LYS A 73 3.68 2.13 17.36
N TRP A 74 4.56 1.22 17.74
CA TRP A 74 4.22 -0.04 18.40
C TRP A 74 5.23 -0.26 19.51
N GLN A 75 4.79 -0.05 20.75
CA GLN A 75 5.68 0.01 21.92
C GLN A 75 6.81 1.03 21.66
N ASP A 76 8.07 0.66 21.93
CA ASP A 76 9.25 1.52 21.71
C ASP A 76 9.82 1.47 20.28
N LYS A 77 9.03 0.97 19.31
CA LYS A 77 9.49 0.73 17.93
C LYS A 77 8.59 1.40 16.90
N ASP A 78 9.15 1.60 15.71
CA ASP A 78 8.39 1.95 14.51
C ASP A 78 7.93 0.66 13.82
N LEU A 79 6.62 0.54 13.62
CA LEU A 79 5.98 -0.49 12.81
C LEU A 79 5.82 0.02 11.38
N TYR A 80 6.29 -0.73 10.40
CA TYR A 80 6.09 -0.44 8.99
C TYR A 80 5.02 -1.37 8.42
N ILE A 81 4.01 -0.79 7.81
CA ILE A 81 2.92 -1.51 7.14
C ILE A 81 3.05 -1.23 5.65
N ILE A 82 3.28 -2.29 4.86
CA ILE A 82 3.42 -2.21 3.42
C ILE A 82 2.17 -2.83 2.80
N LEU A 83 1.41 -2.03 2.05
CA LEU A 83 0.27 -2.50 1.29
C LEU A 83 0.70 -2.69 -0.16
N PHE A 84 0.82 -3.95 -0.56
CA PHE A 84 1.02 -4.32 -1.96
C PHE A 84 -0.33 -4.36 -2.65
N LEU A 85 -0.59 -3.37 -3.50
CA LEU A 85 -1.78 -3.33 -4.33
C LEU A 85 -1.42 -3.88 -5.70
N GLU A 86 -1.42 -5.22 -5.84
CA GLU A 86 -1.24 -5.86 -7.15
C GLU A 86 -2.60 -6.05 -7.81
N PHE A 87 -2.87 -5.26 -8.86
CA PHE A 87 -4.01 -5.49 -9.74
C PHE A 87 -3.58 -6.43 -10.86
N GLN A 88 -4.26 -7.56 -11.00
CA GLN A 88 -4.12 -8.43 -12.17
C GLN A 88 -4.58 -7.64 -13.40
N SER A 89 -3.64 -7.28 -14.27
CA SER A 89 -3.90 -6.51 -15.48
C SER A 89 -4.37 -7.35 -16.68
N SER A 90 -4.62 -8.65 -16.52
CA SER A 90 -5.30 -9.44 -17.54
C SER A 90 -5.90 -10.73 -16.97
N VAL A 91 -7.10 -11.09 -17.43
CA VAL A 91 -7.54 -12.48 -17.53
C VAL A 91 -7.09 -12.93 -18.93
N ASP A 92 -6.18 -13.88 -19.00
CA ASP A 92 -6.08 -14.76 -20.18
C ASP A 92 -7.08 -15.91 -20.02
#